data_AF-A0A947SB75-F1
#
_entry.id   AF-A0A947SB75-F1
#
_cell.length_a   1.000
_cell.length_b   1.000
_cell.length_c   1.000
_cell.angle_alpha   90.00
_cell.angle_beta   90.00
_cell.angle_gamma   90.00
#
_symmetry.space_group_name_H-M   'P 1'
#
loop_
_entity.id
_entity.type
_entity.pdbx_description
1 polymer ?
#
loop_
_entity_poly.entity_id
_entity_poly.type
_entity_poly.pdbx_seq_one_letter_code
_entity_poly.pdbx_strand_id
1 'polypeptide(L)'
;MKELITIKQIEGLISPHHEYTNRELEKRKEALEYINDLQDLANYIGGKVEKLNLGEDWVISKEIFPNVNLYFVYMKTDEDFLSEFKVFFSGNKVKKLQGEDLASLTIACVNHILRYIKETSYSKKLPDICNKV
;
A
#
# COMPACT_ATOMS: atom_id res chain seq x y z
N MET A 1 -4.69 -20.18 6.25
CA MET A 1 -3.81 -19.04 5.94
C MET A 1 -4.38 -18.34 4.71
N LYS A 2 -4.47 -17.01 4.71
CA LYS A 2 -5.01 -16.23 3.58
C LYS A 2 -3.99 -16.30 2.42
N GLU A 3 -4.41 -16.67 1.21
CA GLU A 3 -3.51 -16.63 0.04
C GLU A 3 -3.25 -15.16 -0.31
N LEU A 4 -1.99 -14.73 -0.14
CA LEU A 4 -1.52 -13.40 -0.52
C LEU A 4 -0.75 -13.53 -1.81
N ILE A 5 -1.13 -12.75 -2.82
CA ILE A 5 -0.49 -12.76 -4.13
C ILE A 5 -0.13 -11.35 -4.57
N THR A 6 0.90 -11.24 -5.39
CA THR A 6 1.36 -10.00 -6.03
C THR A 6 0.79 -9.88 -7.44
N ILE A 7 0.87 -8.68 -8.03
CA ILE A 7 0.54 -8.48 -9.45
C ILE A 7 1.38 -9.40 -10.35
N LYS A 8 2.66 -9.63 -10.02
CA LYS A 8 3.53 -10.56 -10.76
C LYS A 8 2.99 -11.99 -10.78
N GLN A 9 2.42 -12.47 -9.68
CA GLN A 9 1.80 -13.79 -9.64
C GLN A 9 0.47 -13.87 -10.41
N ILE A 10 -0.16 -12.74 -10.71
CA ILE A 10 -1.38 -12.64 -11.52
C ILE A 10 -1.02 -12.57 -13.01
N GLU A 11 -0.03 -11.75 -13.38
CA GLU A 11 0.38 -11.51 -14.77
C GLU A 11 1.36 -12.57 -15.31
N GLY A 12 2.16 -13.18 -14.44
CA GLY A 12 3.17 -14.17 -14.81
C GLY A 12 4.58 -13.60 -14.92
N LEU A 13 5.40 -14.20 -15.79
CA LEU A 13 6.85 -13.93 -15.90
C LEU A 13 7.16 -12.47 -16.26
N ILE A 14 6.36 -11.88 -17.15
CA ILE A 14 6.49 -10.49 -17.59
C ILE A 14 5.37 -9.69 -16.93
N SER A 15 5.72 -8.78 -16.03
CA SER A 15 4.76 -8.03 -15.21
C SER A 15 5.17 -6.56 -15.08
N PRO A 16 4.96 -5.75 -16.14
CA PRO A 16 5.32 -4.33 -16.13
C PRO A 16 4.55 -3.56 -15.06
N HIS A 17 3.33 -3.98 -14.72
CA HIS A 17 2.51 -3.34 -13.70
C HIS A 17 3.02 -3.60 -12.29
N HIS A 18 3.62 -4.78 -12.02
CA HIS A 18 4.29 -5.03 -10.76
C HIS A 18 5.53 -4.13 -10.59
N GLU A 19 6.36 -4.02 -11.63
CA GLU A 19 7.55 -3.16 -11.62
C GLU A 19 7.18 -1.68 -11.46
N TYR A 20 6.18 -1.21 -12.20
CA TYR A 20 5.61 0.12 -12.06
C TYR A 20 5.14 0.37 -10.63
N THR A 21 4.32 -0.53 -10.08
CA THR A 21 3.75 -0.40 -8.74
C THR A 21 4.86 -0.30 -7.70
N ASN A 22 5.83 -1.23 -7.71
CA ASN A 22 6.92 -1.21 -6.73
C ASN A 22 7.74 0.08 -6.80
N ARG A 23 8.05 0.57 -8.01
CA ARG A 23 8.75 1.84 -8.18
C ARG A 23 7.97 3.03 -7.62
N GLU A 24 6.64 3.03 -7.78
CA GLU A 24 5.80 4.08 -7.22
C GLU A 24 5.64 3.97 -5.69
N LEU A 25 5.58 2.77 -5.13
CA LEU A 25 5.58 2.56 -3.67
C LEU A 25 6.91 3.03 -3.05
N GLU A 26 8.04 2.70 -3.70
CA GLU A 26 9.37 3.08 -3.26
C GLU A 26 9.54 4.60 -3.11
N LYS A 27 9.01 5.39 -4.06
CA LYS A 27 9.03 6.87 -4.00
C LYS A 27 8.22 7.46 -2.85
N ARG A 28 7.32 6.68 -2.23
CA ARG A 28 6.31 7.16 -1.28
C ARG A 28 6.52 6.64 0.14
N LYS A 29 7.38 5.64 0.32
CA LYS A 29 7.54 4.95 1.61
C LYS A 29 8.04 5.85 2.74
N GLU A 30 8.91 6.82 2.44
CA GLU A 30 9.42 7.76 3.45
C GLU A 30 8.30 8.59 4.09
N ALA A 31 7.26 8.92 3.33
CA ALA A 31 6.12 9.66 3.86
C ALA A 31 5.32 8.87 4.90
N LEU A 32 5.40 7.53 4.87
CA LEU A 32 4.63 6.66 5.77
C LEU A 32 5.09 6.78 7.23
N GLU A 33 6.31 7.28 7.49
CA GLU A 33 6.78 7.59 8.85
C GLU A 33 6.01 8.73 9.51
N TYR A 34 5.27 9.51 8.72
CA TYR A 34 4.50 10.66 9.17
C TYR A 34 3.03 10.32 9.43
N ILE A 35 2.65 9.04 9.38
CA ILE A 35 1.33 8.58 9.80
C ILE A 35 1.23 8.75 11.32
N ASN A 36 0.31 9.62 11.77
CA ASN A 36 0.13 9.90 13.19
C ASN A 36 -0.80 8.89 13.87
N ASP A 37 -1.87 8.46 13.19
CA ASP A 37 -2.81 7.47 13.68
C ASP A 37 -3.16 6.48 12.55
N LEU A 38 -2.78 5.22 12.75
CA LEU A 38 -2.98 4.16 11.77
C LEU A 38 -4.46 3.76 11.62
N GLN A 39 -5.22 3.79 12.72
CA GLN A 39 -6.63 3.40 12.70
C GLN A 39 -7.47 4.47 12.00
N ASP A 40 -7.15 5.74 12.23
CA ASP A 40 -7.78 6.86 11.53
C ASP A 40 -7.43 6.84 10.05
N LEU A 41 -6.16 6.58 9.68
CA LEU A 41 -5.78 6.36 8.27
C LEU A 41 -6.58 5.22 7.63
N ALA A 42 -6.70 4.07 8.32
CA ALA A 42 -7.46 2.93 7.81
C ALA A 42 -8.93 3.34 7.55
N ASN A 43 -9.56 4.05 8.49
CA ASN A 43 -10.92 4.56 8.31
C ASN A 43 -11.01 5.54 7.12
N TYR A 44 -10.06 6.46 7.01
CA TYR A 44 -9.99 7.48 5.96
C TYR A 44 -9.96 6.86 4.56
N ILE A 45 -9.18 5.79 4.37
CA ILE A 45 -9.14 5.08 3.08
C ILE A 45 -10.24 4.01 2.94
N GLY A 46 -11.16 3.88 3.90
CA GLY A 46 -12.22 2.86 3.89
C GLY A 46 -11.68 1.44 4.01
N GLY A 47 -10.64 1.27 4.80
CA GLY A 47 -9.94 0.02 5.09
C GLY A 47 -10.01 -0.38 6.56
N LYS A 48 -9.15 -1.32 6.95
CA LYS A 48 -9.05 -1.87 8.32
C LYS A 48 -7.59 -2.17 8.65
N VAL A 49 -7.21 -1.97 9.91
CA VAL A 49 -5.90 -2.44 10.39
C VAL A 49 -5.96 -3.96 10.55
N GLU A 50 -4.97 -4.66 10.00
CA GLU A 50 -4.84 -6.13 10.08
C GLU A 50 -3.46 -6.53 10.61
N LYS A 51 -3.31 -7.83 10.89
CA LYS A 51 -2.01 -8.47 11.15
C LYS A 51 -1.88 -9.69 10.23
N LEU A 52 -0.77 -9.76 9.49
CA LEU A 52 -0.41 -10.84 8.58
C LEU A 52 0.75 -11.71 9.13
N ASN A 53 1.45 -11.26 10.17
CA ASN A 53 2.60 -11.94 10.79
C ASN A 53 3.76 -12.19 9.81
N LEU A 54 4.03 -11.20 8.95
CA LEU A 54 5.14 -11.15 7.99
C LEU A 54 6.35 -10.37 8.53
N GLY A 55 6.29 -9.90 9.78
CA GLY A 55 7.27 -8.96 10.34
C GLY A 55 6.89 -7.50 10.10
N GLU A 56 5.62 -7.23 9.79
CA GLU A 56 5.11 -5.87 9.58
C GLU A 56 5.13 -5.01 10.84
N ASP A 57 5.33 -3.71 10.66
CA ASP A 57 4.94 -2.69 11.64
C ASP A 57 3.44 -2.45 11.59
N TRP A 58 2.92 -2.38 10.37
CA TRP A 58 1.48 -2.27 10.15
C TRP A 58 1.03 -2.86 8.83
N VAL A 59 -0.21 -3.33 8.84
CA VAL A 59 -0.97 -3.68 7.65
C VAL A 59 -2.28 -2.93 7.65
N ILE A 60 -2.62 -2.31 6.52
CA ILE A 60 -3.99 -1.85 6.25
C ILE A 60 -4.54 -2.67 5.10
N SER A 61 -5.70 -3.29 5.30
CA SER A 61 -6.46 -3.93 4.23
C SER A 61 -7.58 -3.03 3.73
N LYS A 62 -7.93 -3.14 2.45
CA LYS A 62 -9.09 -2.47 1.84
C LYS A 62 -9.74 -3.41 0.85
N GLU A 63 -11.06 -3.57 0.95
CA GLU A 63 -11.82 -4.24 -0.10
C GLU A 63 -12.00 -3.28 -1.28
N ILE A 64 -11.53 -3.68 -2.46
CA ILE A 64 -11.60 -2.86 -3.69
C ILE A 64 -12.70 -3.35 -4.64
N PHE A 65 -13.06 -4.62 -4.54
CA PHE A 65 -14.22 -5.24 -5.20
C PHE A 65 -14.77 -6.35 -4.31
N PRO A 66 -16.02 -6.81 -4.51
CA PRO A 66 -16.59 -7.89 -3.71
C PRO A 66 -15.71 -9.15 -3.70
N ASN A 67 -15.18 -9.50 -2.53
CA ASN A 67 -14.22 -10.58 -2.29
C ASN A 67 -12.84 -10.38 -2.93
N VAL A 68 -12.40 -9.14 -3.11
CA VAL A 68 -11.03 -8.78 -3.52
C VAL A 68 -10.49 -7.74 -2.56
N ASN A 69 -9.49 -8.13 -1.79
CA ASN A 69 -8.85 -7.29 -0.80
C ASN A 69 -7.42 -6.94 -1.23
N LEU A 70 -7.08 -5.67 -1.02
CA LEU A 70 -5.76 -5.08 -1.14
C LEU A 70 -5.15 -4.97 0.25
N TYR A 71 -3.86 -5.29 0.40
CA TYR A 71 -3.12 -5.16 1.66
C TYR A 71 -1.91 -4.28 1.43
N PHE A 72 -1.87 -3.17 2.16
CA PHE A 72 -0.71 -2.30 2.29
C PHE A 72 0.09 -2.79 3.48
N VAL A 73 1.34 -3.19 3.24
CA VAL A 73 2.22 -3.74 4.27
C VAL A 73 3.45 -2.87 4.36
N TYR A 74 3.67 -2.29 5.54
CA TYR A 74 4.84 -1.48 5.82
C TYR A 74 5.70 -2.16 6.87
N MET A 75 7.00 -2.17 6.59
CA MET A 75 8.04 -2.67 7.48
C MET A 75 9.09 -1.57 7.60
N LYS A 76 9.16 -0.97 8.77
CA LYS A 76 10.25 -0.11 9.16
C LYS A 76 11.45 -1.00 9.48
N THR A 77 12.57 -0.69 8.85
CA THR A 77 13.84 -1.33 9.16
C THR A 77 14.68 -0.31 9.94
N ASP A 78 15.65 -0.80 10.72
CA ASP A 78 16.50 0.05 11.59
C ASP A 78 17.34 1.04 10.77
N GLU A 79 17.98 2.01 11.44
CA GLU A 79 18.67 3.17 10.82
C GLU A 79 19.67 2.83 9.69
N ASP A 80 20.19 1.60 9.65
CA ASP A 80 21.11 1.10 8.62
C ASP A 80 20.43 0.48 7.38
N PHE A 81 19.10 0.33 7.39
CA PHE A 81 18.32 -0.33 6.35
C PHE A 81 17.16 0.56 5.86
N LEU A 82 16.81 0.42 4.58
CA LEU A 82 15.70 1.15 4.00
C LEU A 82 14.38 0.47 4.37
N SER A 83 13.39 1.25 4.83
CA SER A 83 12.03 0.75 5.05
C SER A 83 11.47 0.11 3.78
N GLU A 84 10.54 -0.83 3.94
CA GLU A 84 9.87 -1.50 2.82
C GLU A 84 8.37 -1.19 2.83
N PHE A 85 7.84 -0.87 1.65
CA PHE A 85 6.41 -0.73 1.44
C PHE A 85 5.94 -1.65 0.32
N LYS A 86 5.17 -2.68 0.69
CA LYS A 86 4.72 -3.76 -0.21
C LYS A 86 3.21 -3.81 -0.28
N VAL A 87 2.72 -4.34 -1.40
CA VAL A 87 1.30 -4.52 -1.64
C VAL A 87 1.01 -5.96 -2.04
N PHE A 88 -0.01 -6.53 -1.39
CA PHE A 88 -0.53 -7.85 -1.71
C PHE A 88 -2.03 -7.79 -2.01
N PHE A 89 -2.51 -8.83 -2.65
CA PHE A 89 -3.92 -9.02 -2.96
C PHE A 89 -4.37 -10.39 -2.46
N SER A 90 -5.65 -10.50 -2.09
CA SER A 90 -6.27 -11.78 -1.75
C SER A 90 -7.71 -11.82 -2.25
N GLY A 91 -8.22 -13.01 -2.50
CA GLY A 91 -9.63 -13.20 -2.84
C GLY A 91 -9.82 -14.11 -4.04
N ASN A 92 -10.96 -14.78 -4.11
CA ASN A 92 -11.24 -15.76 -5.17
C ASN A 92 -11.37 -15.13 -6.57
N LYS A 93 -11.62 -13.83 -6.66
CA LYS A 93 -11.79 -13.11 -7.94
C LYS A 93 -10.56 -12.31 -8.36
N VAL A 94 -9.50 -12.27 -7.56
CA VAL A 94 -8.32 -11.44 -7.84
C VAL A 94 -7.67 -11.78 -9.18
N LYS A 95 -7.58 -13.09 -9.51
CA LYS A 95 -6.98 -13.59 -10.77
C LYS A 95 -7.84 -13.28 -12.01
N LYS A 96 -9.03 -12.70 -11.83
CA LYS A 96 -9.91 -12.25 -12.93
C LYS A 96 -9.71 -10.77 -13.28
N LEU A 97 -8.94 -10.04 -12.48
CA LEU A 97 -8.65 -8.62 -12.70
C LEU A 97 -7.36 -8.46 -13.50
N GLN A 98 -7.29 -7.41 -14.31
CA GLN A 98 -6.07 -7.09 -15.06
C GLN A 98 -5.05 -6.43 -14.14
N GLY A 99 -3.76 -6.67 -14.37
CA GLY A 99 -2.70 -6.06 -13.56
C GLY A 99 -2.69 -4.54 -13.66
N GLU A 100 -3.12 -3.97 -14.79
CA GLU A 100 -3.31 -2.53 -14.98
C GLU A 100 -4.33 -1.94 -13.99
N ASP A 101 -5.49 -2.59 -13.85
CA ASP A 101 -6.53 -2.16 -12.89
C ASP A 101 -6.01 -2.23 -11.46
N LEU A 102 -5.34 -3.33 -11.12
CA LEU A 102 -4.79 -3.55 -9.78
C LEU A 102 -3.71 -2.53 -9.44
N ALA A 103 -2.82 -2.21 -10.39
CA ALA A 103 -1.81 -1.18 -10.23
C ALA A 103 -2.47 0.19 -10.06
N SER A 104 -3.42 0.55 -10.93
CA SER A 104 -4.11 1.83 -10.89
C SER A 104 -4.85 2.06 -9.57
N LEU A 105 -5.58 1.06 -9.09
CA LEU A 105 -6.27 1.11 -7.80
C LEU A 105 -5.30 1.19 -6.63
N THR A 106 -4.17 0.48 -6.72
CA THR A 106 -3.12 0.57 -5.70
C THR A 106 -2.59 2.00 -5.61
N ILE A 107 -2.20 2.60 -6.72
CA ILE A 107 -1.66 3.97 -6.73
C ILE A 107 -2.70 4.99 -6.26
N ALA A 108 -3.97 4.85 -6.67
CA ALA A 108 -5.04 5.71 -6.19
C ALA A 108 -5.17 5.66 -4.66
N CYS A 109 -5.17 4.46 -4.06
CA CYS A 109 -5.23 4.31 -2.61
C CYS A 109 -4.00 4.90 -1.92
N VAL A 110 -2.80 4.70 -2.46
CA VAL A 110 -1.57 5.26 -1.87
C VAL A 110 -1.57 6.79 -1.95
N ASN A 111 -2.10 7.38 -3.02
CA ASN A 111 -2.27 8.83 -3.09
C ASN A 111 -3.23 9.34 -1.99
N HIS A 112 -4.28 8.59 -1.65
CA HIS A 112 -5.14 8.91 -0.52
C HIS A 112 -4.42 8.79 0.83
N ILE A 113 -3.52 7.81 0.99
CA ILE A 113 -2.65 7.71 2.18
C ILE A 113 -1.76 8.96 2.30
N LEU A 114 -1.13 9.39 1.21
CA LEU A 114 -0.31 10.61 1.20
C LEU A 114 -1.13 11.87 1.50
N ARG A 115 -2.37 11.94 0.98
CA ARG A 115 -3.30 13.02 1.27
C ARG A 115 -3.63 13.08 2.76
N TYR A 116 -3.92 11.94 3.38
CA TYR A 116 -4.13 11.84 4.82
C TYR A 116 -2.93 12.35 5.62
N ILE A 117 -1.71 11.92 5.25
CA ILE A 117 -0.48 12.39 5.91
C ILE A 117 -0.35 13.91 5.80
N LYS A 118 -0.60 14.48 4.63
CA LYS A 118 -0.57 15.93 4.39
C LYS A 118 -1.58 16.68 5.27
N GLU A 119 -2.77 16.13 5.44
CA GLU A 119 -3.86 16.73 6.21
C GLU A 119 -3.76 16.49 7.72
N THR A 120 -2.87 15.62 8.19
CA THR A 120 -2.74 15.33 9.63
C THR A 120 -1.40 15.74 10.21
N SER A 121 -0.39 16.00 9.37
CA SER A 121 0.98 16.37 9.77
C SER A 121 1.35 17.82 9.42
N TYR A 122 0.42 18.77 9.54
CA TYR A 122 0.59 20.19 9.16
C TYR A 122 1.83 20.90 9.72
N SER A 123 2.30 20.50 10.90
CA SER A 123 3.45 21.12 11.57
C SER A 123 4.80 20.51 11.17
N LYS A 124 4.81 19.45 10.37
CA LYS A 124 6.03 18.72 9.99
C LYS A 124 6.47 19.10 8.57
N LYS A 125 7.79 19.12 8.35
CA LYS A 125 8.34 19.21 6.99
C LYS A 125 8.18 17.84 6.32
N LEU A 126 7.22 17.72 5.41
CA LEU A 126 6.92 16.47 4.71
C LEU A 126 7.82 16.28 3.47
N PRO A 127 8.05 15.03 3.03
CA PRO A 127 8.71 14.76 1.76
C PRO A 127 7.94 15.36 0.57
N ASP A 128 8.65 15.79 -0.47
CA ASP A 128 8.08 16.47 -1.65
C ASP A 128 6.96 15.69 -2.34
N ILE A 129 6.98 14.36 -2.23
CA ILE A 129 5.97 13.48 -2.82
C ILE A 129 4.56 13.76 -2.27
N CYS A 130 4.44 14.23 -1.02
CA CYS A 130 3.16 14.64 -0.42
C CYS A 130 2.58 15.91 -1.08
N ASN A 131 3.37 16.68 -1.81
CA ASN A 131 2.89 17.87 -2.54
C ASN A 131 2.45 17.57 -3.97
N LYS A 132 2.66 16.33 -4.44
CA LYS A 132 2.35 15.88 -5.81
C LYS A 132 1.04 15.09 -5.90
N VAL A 133 0.25 15.06 -4.82
CA VAL A 133 -1.05 14.39 -4.71
C VAL A 133 -2.21 15.36 -4.57
#